data_AF-A0AAW9NPP0-F1
#
_entry.id   AF-A0AAW9NPP0-F1
#
_cell.length_a   1.000
_cell.length_b   1.000
_cell.length_c   1.000
_cell.angle_alpha   90.00
_cell.angle_beta   90.00
_cell.angle_gamma   90.00
#
_symmetry.space_group_name_H-M   'P 1'
#
loop_
_entity.id
_entity.type
_entity.pdbx_description
1 polymer ?
#
loop_
_entity_poly.entity_id
_entity_poly.type
_entity_poly.pdbx_seq_one_letter_code
_entity_poly.pdbx_strand_id
1 'polypeptide(L)'
;MEFLLQGNRVFKQELDEVRYLFLPKNRIQKYCCFYNSILIKKGDLLFPSRWINHKETVLMPLETFNIEDYECMFFPNLLVKDMQKALDPFINIRVDEEYNSILALEELPAAAEPSIRDVLKDENEEPMIVEAYMQPDGSYIILDYGMSDHDIDGECTEDFAKLQISESYDLGSDSQQHIYKTIPIDGEDRIPFYTTSLQWYHSQFDESTEITTLKELDDIEDMLPFTKFQLAKK
;
A
#
# COMPACT_ATOMS: atom_id res chain seq x y z
N MET A 1 8.11 28.16 -14.00
CA MET A 1 8.89 27.30 -13.10
C MET A 1 7.96 26.14 -12.76
N GLU A 2 8.11 25.03 -13.46
CA GLU A 2 7.27 23.85 -13.23
C GLU A 2 7.72 23.19 -11.94
N PHE A 3 6.85 23.18 -10.95
CA PHE A 3 7.08 22.40 -9.74
C PHE A 3 6.92 20.93 -10.13
N LEU A 4 7.99 20.13 -9.97
CA LEU A 4 8.00 18.67 -10.16
C LEU A 4 6.79 17.99 -9.50
N LEU A 5 6.34 18.54 -8.37
CA LEU A 5 5.29 17.96 -7.58
C LEU A 5 3.90 18.07 -8.23
N GLN A 6 3.54 19.12 -8.98
CA GLN A 6 2.21 19.32 -9.61
C GLN A 6 0.96 18.77 -8.85
N GLY A 7 0.93 18.85 -7.51
CA GLY A 7 -0.19 18.31 -6.71
C GLY A 7 -0.07 16.82 -6.32
N ASN A 8 1.07 16.21 -6.58
CA ASN A 8 1.43 14.84 -6.22
C ASN A 8 2.17 14.78 -4.87
N ARG A 9 2.06 13.63 -4.21
CA ARG A 9 3.00 13.15 -3.18
C ARG A 9 4.00 12.21 -3.85
N VAL A 10 5.23 12.14 -3.33
CA VAL A 10 6.31 11.34 -3.90
C VAL A 10 6.71 10.25 -2.93
N PHE A 11 6.75 9.00 -3.41
CA PHE A 11 7.14 7.84 -2.60
C PHE A 11 8.32 7.13 -3.23
N LYS A 12 9.33 6.79 -2.43
CA LYS A 12 10.42 5.91 -2.85
C LYS A 12 9.93 4.47 -2.83
N GLN A 13 10.17 3.75 -3.90
CA GLN A 13 9.88 2.33 -4.03
C GLN A 13 11.17 1.59 -4.41
N GLU A 14 11.53 0.58 -3.64
CA GLU A 14 12.74 -0.22 -3.84
C GLU A 14 12.36 -1.63 -4.32
N LEU A 15 12.46 -1.85 -5.63
CA LEU A 15 12.31 -3.16 -6.27
C LEU A 15 13.70 -3.64 -6.75
N ASP A 16 13.78 -4.21 -7.96
CA ASP A 16 15.05 -4.47 -8.63
C ASP A 16 15.86 -3.18 -8.90
N GLU A 17 15.16 -2.05 -9.03
CA GLU A 17 15.71 -0.71 -9.18
C GLU A 17 14.93 0.27 -8.29
N VAL A 18 15.62 1.31 -7.79
CA VAL A 18 14.96 2.40 -7.06
C VAL A 18 14.18 3.26 -8.03
N ARG A 19 12.90 3.49 -7.72
CA ARG A 19 12.05 4.44 -8.45
C ARG A 19 11.24 5.31 -7.50
N TYR A 20 10.84 6.46 -7.99
CA TYR A 20 10.01 7.42 -7.27
C TYR A 20 8.63 7.48 -7.91
N LEU A 21 7.59 7.21 -7.13
CA LEU A 21 6.20 7.25 -7.56
C LEU A 21 5.61 8.62 -7.25
N PHE A 22 5.15 9.33 -8.28
CA PHE A 22 4.43 10.59 -8.15
C PHE A 22 2.94 10.29 -8.21
N LEU A 23 2.30 10.34 -7.05
CA LEU A 23 0.92 9.93 -6.86
C LEU A 23 0.04 11.17 -6.61
N PRO A 24 -1.06 11.36 -7.37
CA PRO A 24 -1.98 12.47 -7.15
C PRO A 24 -2.51 12.50 -5.71
N LYS A 25 -2.25 13.60 -4.99
CA LYS A 25 -2.59 13.71 -3.55
C LYS A 25 -4.09 13.52 -3.30
N ASN A 26 -4.93 13.95 -4.22
CA ASN A 26 -6.39 13.83 -4.13
C ASN A 26 -6.92 12.39 -4.32
N ARG A 27 -6.07 11.46 -4.78
CA ARG A 27 -6.41 10.04 -4.93
C ARG A 27 -5.87 9.15 -3.82
N ILE A 28 -5.05 9.71 -2.92
CA ILE A 28 -4.55 9.01 -1.74
C ILE A 28 -5.59 9.15 -0.62
N GLN A 29 -5.99 8.03 -0.03
CA GLN A 29 -6.99 7.99 1.04
C GLN A 29 -6.56 7.01 2.13
N LYS A 30 -7.24 7.09 3.28
CA LYS A 30 -7.07 6.14 4.38
C LYS A 30 -8.08 5.01 4.31
N TYR A 31 -7.61 3.80 4.57
CA TYR A 31 -8.40 2.57 4.53
C TYR A 31 -8.19 1.77 5.80
N CYS A 32 -9.20 1.01 6.22
CA CYS A 32 -8.98 -0.16 7.05
C CYS A 32 -8.37 -1.25 6.18
N CYS A 33 -7.21 -1.74 6.58
CA CYS A 33 -6.51 -2.84 5.94
C CYS A 33 -6.74 -4.12 6.74
N PHE A 34 -7.29 -5.13 6.06
CA PHE A 34 -7.46 -6.47 6.59
C PHE A 34 -6.58 -7.41 5.80
N TYR A 35 -5.75 -8.19 6.48
CA TYR A 35 -4.89 -9.17 5.84
C TYR A 35 -4.97 -10.48 6.62
N ASN A 36 -5.33 -11.56 5.92
CA ASN A 36 -5.44 -12.89 6.50
C ASN A 36 -6.20 -12.88 7.83
N SER A 37 -7.37 -12.23 7.86
CA SER A 37 -8.13 -12.01 9.09
C SER A 37 -9.58 -12.46 8.96
N ILE A 38 -10.17 -12.78 10.10
CA ILE A 38 -11.59 -13.11 10.22
C ILE A 38 -12.28 -12.02 11.04
N LEU A 39 -13.38 -11.51 10.52
CA LEU A 39 -14.25 -10.55 11.21
C LEU A 39 -15.59 -11.20 11.56
N ILE A 40 -16.02 -11.01 12.80
CA ILE A 40 -17.29 -11.51 13.32
C ILE A 40 -18.18 -10.33 13.66
N LYS A 41 -19.35 -10.24 13.01
CA LYS A 41 -20.37 -9.25 13.33
C LYS A 41 -21.06 -9.57 14.64
N LYS A 42 -21.55 -8.53 15.33
CA LYS A 42 -22.31 -8.68 16.58
C LYS A 42 -23.49 -9.65 16.39
N GLY A 43 -23.48 -10.76 17.12
CA GLY A 43 -24.53 -11.78 17.10
C GLY A 43 -24.25 -12.96 16.16
N ASP A 44 -23.16 -12.93 15.39
CA ASP A 44 -22.79 -14.00 14.47
C ASP A 44 -21.73 -14.96 15.03
N LEU A 45 -21.30 -14.79 16.30
CA LEU A 45 -20.27 -15.62 16.92
C LEU A 45 -20.54 -17.13 16.80
N LEU A 46 -21.78 -17.59 16.98
CA LEU A 46 -22.11 -19.01 16.87
C LEU A 46 -22.44 -19.47 15.45
N PHE A 47 -22.30 -18.61 14.45
CA PHE A 47 -22.63 -18.91 13.05
C PHE A 47 -21.39 -18.72 12.15
N PRO A 48 -20.40 -19.63 12.18
CA PRO A 48 -19.16 -19.47 11.43
C PRO A 48 -19.31 -19.25 9.93
N SER A 49 -20.33 -19.85 9.31
CA SER A 49 -20.68 -19.60 7.90
C SER A 49 -20.98 -18.14 7.55
N ARG A 50 -21.22 -17.29 8.56
CA ARG A 50 -21.44 -15.83 8.42
C ARG A 50 -20.22 -15.00 8.76
N TRP A 51 -19.15 -15.61 9.26
CA TRP A 51 -17.91 -14.90 9.53
C TRP A 51 -17.28 -14.44 8.22
N ILE A 52 -16.75 -13.22 8.22
CA ILE A 52 -16.14 -12.63 7.03
C ILE A 52 -14.66 -13.02 7.04
N ASN A 53 -14.27 -13.87 6.09
CA ASN A 53 -12.89 -14.34 5.94
C ASN A 53 -12.17 -13.56 4.84
N HIS A 54 -11.20 -12.73 5.22
CA HIS A 54 -10.31 -12.03 4.32
C HIS A 54 -9.01 -12.83 4.16
N LYS A 55 -8.98 -13.74 3.18
CA LYS A 55 -7.78 -14.53 2.84
C LYS A 55 -6.68 -13.69 2.20
N GLU A 56 -7.06 -12.66 1.46
CA GLU A 56 -6.17 -11.70 0.79
C GLU A 56 -6.27 -10.34 1.48
N THR A 57 -5.31 -9.45 1.19
CA THR A 57 -5.36 -8.06 1.64
C THR A 57 -6.61 -7.38 1.07
N VAL A 58 -7.45 -6.83 1.95
CA VAL A 58 -8.64 -6.06 1.60
C VAL A 58 -8.53 -4.67 2.20
N LEU A 59 -8.71 -3.66 1.35
CA LEU A 59 -8.80 -2.26 1.74
C LEU A 59 -10.26 -1.82 1.76
N MET A 60 -10.80 -1.51 2.94
CA MET A 60 -12.12 -0.90 3.07
C MET A 60 -12.01 0.60 3.36
N PRO A 61 -12.69 1.46 2.59
CA PRO A 61 -12.72 2.89 2.89
C PRO A 61 -13.26 3.15 4.29
N LEU A 62 -12.57 4.01 5.07
CA LEU A 62 -12.99 4.37 6.43
C LEU A 62 -14.41 4.94 6.49
N GLU A 63 -14.86 5.59 5.41
CA GLU A 63 -16.21 6.15 5.31
C GLU A 63 -17.31 5.08 5.29
N THR A 64 -16.95 3.84 4.93
CA THR A 64 -17.88 2.71 4.76
C THR A 64 -17.73 1.63 5.81
N PHE A 65 -16.62 1.63 6.56
CA PHE A 65 -16.33 0.62 7.57
C PHE A 65 -16.63 1.16 8.97
N ASN A 66 -17.47 0.44 9.72
CA ASN A 66 -17.77 0.75 11.11
C ASN A 66 -17.36 -0.43 12.01
N ILE A 67 -16.28 -0.27 12.78
CA ILE A 67 -15.79 -1.31 13.70
C ILE A 67 -16.82 -1.69 14.75
N GLU A 68 -17.74 -0.78 15.11
CA GLU A 68 -18.80 -1.04 16.07
C GLU A 68 -19.85 -2.04 15.58
N ASP A 69 -19.86 -2.40 14.31
CA ASP A 69 -20.74 -3.48 13.80
C ASP A 69 -20.19 -4.87 14.13
N TYR A 70 -18.92 -4.94 14.56
CA TYR A 70 -18.18 -6.16 14.82
C TYR A 70 -17.99 -6.38 16.32
N GLU A 71 -17.96 -7.65 16.71
CA GLU A 71 -17.61 -8.05 18.09
C GLU A 71 -16.20 -8.63 18.18
N CYS A 72 -15.62 -9.08 17.06
CA CYS A 72 -14.27 -9.62 17.04
C CYS A 72 -13.60 -9.48 15.66
N MET A 73 -12.30 -9.19 15.67
CA MET A 73 -11.38 -9.38 14.55
C MET A 73 -10.16 -10.17 15.04
N PHE A 74 -9.72 -11.18 14.29
CA PHE A 74 -8.52 -11.96 14.67
C PHE A 74 -7.82 -12.56 13.46
N PHE A 75 -6.57 -12.99 13.66
CA PHE A 75 -5.79 -13.73 12.66
C PHE A 75 -5.93 -15.25 12.91
N PRO A 76 -6.55 -16.03 12.01
CA PRO A 76 -6.88 -17.43 12.23
C PRO A 76 -5.64 -18.29 12.50
N ASN A 77 -4.54 -18.03 11.80
CA ASN A 77 -3.28 -18.78 11.93
C ASN A 77 -2.69 -18.74 13.36
N LEU A 78 -2.96 -17.69 14.12
CA LEU A 78 -2.49 -17.56 15.51
C LEU A 78 -3.31 -18.44 16.47
N LEU A 79 -4.56 -18.75 16.12
CA LEU A 79 -5.54 -19.33 17.04
C LEU A 79 -5.88 -20.80 16.80
N VAL A 80 -5.34 -21.44 15.75
CA VAL A 80 -5.70 -22.82 15.35
C VAL A 80 -5.75 -23.79 16.54
N LYS A 81 -4.71 -23.80 17.38
CA LYS A 81 -4.58 -24.75 18.50
C LYS A 81 -5.55 -24.44 19.64
N ASP A 82 -5.78 -23.17 19.94
CA ASP A 82 -6.61 -22.79 21.08
C ASP A 82 -8.09 -22.86 20.71
N MET A 83 -8.44 -22.52 19.47
CA MET A 83 -9.76 -22.79 18.92
C MET A 83 -10.07 -24.29 18.85
N GLN A 84 -9.11 -25.14 18.46
CA GLN A 84 -9.27 -26.60 18.51
C GLN A 84 -9.62 -27.08 19.92
N LYS A 85 -8.85 -26.67 20.94
CA LYS A 85 -9.11 -27.04 22.34
C LYS A 85 -10.47 -26.53 22.83
N ALA A 86 -10.88 -25.33 22.40
CA ALA A 86 -12.16 -24.75 22.78
C ALA A 86 -13.35 -25.52 22.19
N LEU A 87 -13.19 -26.11 20.99
CA LEU A 87 -14.27 -26.81 20.28
C LEU A 87 -14.31 -28.32 20.54
N ASP A 88 -13.16 -28.96 20.83
CA ASP A 88 -13.03 -30.40 21.08
C ASP A 88 -14.10 -31.01 22.02
N PRO A 89 -14.51 -30.35 23.13
CA PRO A 89 -15.52 -30.90 24.03
C PRO A 89 -16.94 -30.94 23.43
N PHE A 90 -17.20 -30.17 22.38
CA PHE A 90 -18.56 -29.88 21.89
C PHE A 90 -18.81 -30.46 20.51
N ILE A 91 -17.79 -30.52 19.66
CA ILE A 91 -17.90 -30.95 18.28
C ILE A 91 -16.63 -31.65 17.81
N ASN A 92 -16.80 -32.76 17.08
CA ASN A 92 -15.69 -33.49 16.48
C ASN A 92 -15.31 -32.85 15.13
N ILE A 93 -14.55 -31.76 15.20
CA ILE A 93 -14.02 -31.03 14.04
C ILE A 93 -12.51 -30.91 14.15
N ARG A 94 -11.82 -30.84 13.01
CA ARG A 94 -10.43 -30.45 12.97
C ARG A 94 -10.33 -29.01 12.49
N VAL A 95 -9.72 -28.15 13.29
CA VAL A 95 -9.42 -26.76 12.92
C VAL A 95 -8.16 -26.76 12.06
N ASP A 96 -8.30 -26.34 10.81
CA ASP A 96 -7.20 -26.13 9.87
C ASP A 96 -6.68 -24.70 9.91
N GLU A 97 -5.49 -24.47 9.35
CA GLU A 97 -4.83 -23.15 9.35
C GLU A 97 -5.62 -22.08 8.60
N GLU A 98 -6.42 -22.48 7.61
CA GLU A 98 -7.30 -21.58 6.85
C GLU A 98 -8.71 -21.46 7.46
N TYR A 99 -8.98 -22.14 8.57
CA TYR A 99 -10.28 -22.20 9.25
C TYR A 99 -11.43 -22.72 8.36
N ASN A 100 -11.13 -23.32 7.22
CA ASN A 100 -12.15 -23.75 6.24
C ASN A 100 -13.17 -24.69 6.87
N SER A 101 -12.71 -25.60 7.74
CA SER A 101 -13.58 -26.57 8.42
C SER A 101 -14.58 -25.87 9.34
N ILE A 102 -14.13 -24.85 10.10
CA ILE A 102 -15.01 -24.08 11.00
C ILE A 102 -16.00 -23.26 10.18
N LEU A 103 -15.52 -22.53 9.17
CA LEU A 103 -16.34 -21.65 8.33
C LEU A 103 -17.41 -22.41 7.53
N ALA A 104 -17.24 -23.71 7.31
CA ALA A 104 -18.25 -24.56 6.68
C ALA A 104 -19.44 -24.91 7.60
N LEU A 105 -19.36 -24.60 8.90
CA LEU A 105 -20.43 -24.88 9.86
C LEU A 105 -21.53 -23.83 9.79
N GLU A 106 -22.78 -24.30 9.68
CA GLU A 106 -23.94 -23.42 9.78
C GLU A 106 -24.05 -22.80 11.18
N GLU A 107 -23.87 -23.62 12.22
CA GLU A 107 -24.00 -23.21 13.62
C GLU A 107 -23.08 -24.04 14.54
N LEU A 108 -22.51 -23.40 15.55
CA LEU A 108 -21.75 -24.03 16.63
C LEU A 108 -22.65 -24.33 17.84
N PRO A 109 -22.38 -25.38 18.62
CA PRO A 109 -23.13 -25.65 19.84
C PRO A 109 -23.10 -24.44 20.79
N ALA A 110 -24.27 -23.99 21.27
CA ALA A 110 -24.36 -22.84 22.17
C ALA A 110 -23.52 -22.99 23.45
N ALA A 111 -23.30 -24.22 23.92
CA ALA A 111 -22.44 -24.51 25.06
C ALA A 111 -20.95 -24.15 24.83
N ALA A 112 -20.51 -24.03 23.57
CA ALA A 112 -19.15 -23.65 23.20
C ALA A 112 -18.91 -22.14 23.29
N GLU A 113 -19.96 -21.30 23.32
CA GLU A 113 -19.85 -19.84 23.28
C GLU A 113 -18.86 -19.28 24.32
N PRO A 114 -18.90 -19.68 25.61
CA PRO A 114 -17.98 -19.14 26.61
C PRO A 114 -16.52 -19.48 26.31
N SER A 115 -16.25 -20.69 25.80
CA SER A 115 -14.88 -21.13 25.46
C SER A 115 -14.35 -20.42 24.23
N ILE A 116 -15.19 -20.17 23.22
CA ILE A 116 -14.81 -19.40 22.03
C ILE A 116 -14.52 -17.95 22.42
N ARG A 117 -15.37 -17.33 23.23
CA ARG A 117 -15.15 -15.94 23.70
C ARG A 117 -13.86 -15.80 24.49
N ASP A 118 -13.50 -16.78 25.30
CA ASP A 118 -12.26 -16.77 26.08
C ASP A 118 -11.03 -16.77 25.16
N VAL A 119 -11.02 -17.63 24.12
CA VAL A 119 -9.95 -17.67 23.11
C VAL A 119 -9.83 -16.36 22.33
N LEU A 120 -10.97 -15.77 21.93
CA LEU A 120 -10.98 -14.57 21.09
C LEU A 120 -10.69 -13.28 21.87
N LYS A 121 -10.84 -13.27 23.20
CA LYS A 121 -10.69 -12.06 24.01
C LYS A 121 -9.27 -11.50 23.97
N ASP A 122 -8.28 -12.38 23.98
CA ASP A 122 -6.87 -12.00 24.03
C ASP A 122 -6.30 -11.64 22.65
N GLU A 123 -7.01 -11.98 21.58
CA GLU A 123 -6.60 -11.79 20.18
C GLU A 123 -7.60 -10.91 19.40
N ASN A 124 -8.40 -10.11 20.12
CA ASN A 124 -9.30 -9.16 19.47
C ASN A 124 -8.49 -7.96 18.97
N GLU A 125 -8.12 -8.01 17.71
CA GLU A 125 -7.26 -7.05 17.05
C GLU A 125 -8.02 -5.78 16.67
N GLU A 126 -7.31 -4.66 16.64
CA GLU A 126 -7.84 -3.41 16.07
C GLU A 126 -7.55 -3.35 14.57
N PRO A 127 -8.49 -2.84 13.74
CA PRO A 127 -8.25 -2.65 12.32
C PRO A 127 -7.02 -1.78 12.09
N MET A 128 -6.11 -2.26 11.25
CA MET A 128 -4.97 -1.45 10.82
C MET A 128 -5.47 -0.36 9.87
N ILE A 129 -5.09 0.89 10.13
CA ILE A 129 -5.41 2.01 9.24
C ILE A 129 -4.18 2.34 8.41
N VAL A 130 -4.31 2.32 7.09
CA VAL A 130 -3.21 2.61 6.16
C VAL A 130 -3.55 3.70 5.17
N GLU A 131 -2.56 4.43 4.68
CA GLU A 131 -2.72 5.23 3.46
C GLU A 131 -2.50 4.37 2.22
N ALA A 132 -3.37 4.51 1.22
CA ALA A 132 -3.23 3.81 -0.05
C ALA A 132 -3.66 4.67 -1.25
N TYR A 133 -3.08 4.36 -2.40
CA TYR A 133 -3.47 4.87 -3.71
C TYR A 133 -4.25 3.80 -4.47
N MET A 134 -5.51 4.09 -4.83
CA MET A 134 -6.32 3.20 -5.67
C MET A 134 -6.11 3.52 -7.15
N GLN A 135 -5.69 2.53 -7.91
CA GLN A 135 -5.46 2.62 -9.35
C GLN A 135 -6.80 2.52 -10.11
N PRO A 136 -6.89 3.04 -11.36
CA PRO A 136 -8.13 3.01 -12.15
C PRO A 136 -8.71 1.61 -12.39
N ASP A 137 -7.85 0.59 -12.44
CA ASP A 137 -8.25 -0.82 -12.66
C ASP A 137 -8.74 -1.52 -11.37
N GLY A 138 -8.74 -0.82 -10.24
CA GLY A 138 -9.14 -1.34 -8.93
C GLY A 138 -8.00 -1.97 -8.13
N SER A 139 -6.79 -2.10 -8.68
CA SER A 139 -5.59 -2.41 -7.92
C SER A 139 -5.19 -1.24 -7.02
N TYR A 140 -4.24 -1.46 -6.10
CA TYR A 140 -3.86 -0.45 -5.12
C TYR A 140 -2.36 -0.46 -4.85
N ILE A 141 -1.89 0.57 -4.14
CA ILE A 141 -0.55 0.65 -3.57
C ILE A 141 -0.71 1.11 -2.12
N ILE A 142 -0.26 0.31 -1.17
CA ILE A 142 -0.19 0.72 0.25
C ILE A 142 1.09 1.54 0.43
N LEU A 143 0.95 2.74 1.00
CA LEU A 143 2.01 3.75 1.06
C LEU A 143 2.76 3.75 2.40
N ASP A 144 2.28 2.98 3.36
CA ASP A 144 2.87 2.88 4.68
C ASP A 144 4.11 1.97 4.66
N TYR A 145 5.20 2.47 5.25
CA TYR A 145 6.47 1.75 5.32
C TYR A 145 6.33 0.41 6.06
N GLY A 146 6.96 -0.64 5.52
CA GLY A 146 6.98 -1.98 6.12
C GLY A 146 5.76 -2.85 5.79
N MET A 147 4.85 -2.38 4.93
CA MET A 147 3.79 -3.21 4.36
C MET A 147 4.33 -3.93 3.11
N SER A 148 4.42 -5.26 3.19
CA SER A 148 5.21 -6.12 2.27
C SER A 148 4.74 -6.16 0.82
N ASP A 149 3.56 -5.65 0.50
CA ASP A 149 2.94 -5.90 -0.79
C ASP A 149 3.48 -4.98 -1.90
N HIS A 150 4.12 -3.85 -1.55
CA HIS A 150 4.48 -2.81 -2.52
C HIS A 150 5.88 -2.22 -2.37
N ASP A 151 6.68 -2.67 -1.40
CA ASP A 151 8.06 -2.21 -1.17
C ASP A 151 8.23 -0.67 -1.16
N ILE A 152 7.30 0.02 -0.49
CA ILE A 152 7.39 1.46 -0.28
C ILE A 152 8.33 1.74 0.89
N ASP A 153 9.43 2.43 0.61
CA ASP A 153 10.47 2.79 1.57
C ASP A 153 10.14 4.04 2.37
N GLY A 154 9.30 4.92 1.82
CA GLY A 154 8.87 6.13 2.49
C GLY A 154 8.50 7.26 1.56
N GLU A 155 7.98 8.33 2.15
CA GLU A 155 7.61 9.55 1.45
C GLU A 155 8.81 10.48 1.30
N CYS A 156 9.07 10.92 0.07
CA CYS A 156 10.15 11.85 -0.30
C CYS A 156 9.62 13.19 -0.83
N THR A 157 8.32 13.48 -0.63
CA THR A 157 7.67 14.71 -1.12
C THR A 157 8.44 15.97 -0.73
N GLU A 158 8.90 16.04 0.53
CA GLU A 158 9.65 17.21 1.03
C GLU A 158 11.02 17.37 0.39
N ASP A 159 11.68 16.29 -0.04
CA ASP A 159 12.98 16.37 -0.70
C ASP A 159 12.83 16.83 -2.14
N PHE A 160 11.83 16.31 -2.85
CA PHE A 160 11.50 16.77 -4.21
C PHE A 160 10.97 18.20 -4.24
N ALA A 161 10.38 18.70 -3.15
CA ALA A 161 9.95 20.10 -3.03
C ALA A 161 11.13 21.10 -3.10
N LYS A 162 12.35 20.64 -2.79
CA LYS A 162 13.58 21.43 -2.75
C LYS A 162 14.32 21.44 -4.09
N LEU A 163 13.78 20.74 -5.09
CA LEU A 163 14.36 20.61 -6.42
C LEU A 163 13.56 21.43 -7.44
N GLN A 164 14.27 21.98 -8.43
CA GLN A 164 13.68 22.61 -9.60
C GLN A 164 14.24 22.00 -10.89
N ILE A 165 13.39 21.91 -11.92
CA ILE A 165 13.81 21.49 -13.25
C ILE A 165 14.60 22.63 -13.90
N SER A 166 15.87 22.37 -14.19
CA SER A 166 16.75 23.29 -14.92
C SER A 166 16.64 23.10 -16.43
N GLU A 167 16.66 21.84 -16.86
CA GLU A 167 16.53 21.39 -18.25
C GLU A 167 15.55 20.22 -18.33
N SER A 168 14.82 20.13 -19.44
CA SER A 168 13.95 19.01 -19.77
C SER A 168 14.24 18.57 -21.21
N TYR A 169 14.21 17.27 -21.44
CA TYR A 169 14.40 16.67 -22.75
C TYR A 169 13.24 15.72 -23.06
N ASP A 170 12.68 15.81 -24.26
CA ASP A 170 11.50 15.07 -24.67
C ASP A 170 11.85 14.02 -25.73
N LEU A 171 11.26 12.83 -25.62
CA LEU A 171 11.46 11.74 -26.59
C LEU A 171 10.69 11.95 -27.91
N GLY A 172 9.85 12.98 -27.97
CA GLY A 172 8.97 13.34 -29.08
C GLY A 172 7.68 13.99 -28.58
N SER A 173 6.91 14.63 -29.46
CA SER A 173 5.70 15.39 -29.08
C SER A 173 4.56 14.56 -28.48
N ASP A 174 4.54 13.26 -28.78
CA ASP A 174 3.47 12.34 -28.34
C ASP A 174 3.94 11.39 -27.23
N SER A 175 5.17 11.55 -26.75
CA SER A 175 5.75 10.68 -25.74
C SER A 175 5.50 11.23 -24.34
N GLN A 176 4.91 10.41 -23.47
CA GLN A 176 4.77 10.66 -22.03
C GLN A 176 6.08 10.40 -21.26
N GLN A 177 7.23 10.56 -21.94
CA GLN A 177 8.55 10.29 -21.37
C GLN A 177 9.46 11.50 -21.53
N HIS A 178 10.14 11.82 -20.44
CA HIS A 178 11.02 12.97 -20.35
C HIS A 178 12.30 12.61 -19.62
N ILE A 179 13.39 13.31 -19.92
CA ILE A 179 14.56 13.35 -19.05
C ILE A 179 14.61 14.73 -18.41
N TYR A 180 14.65 14.78 -17.08
CA TYR A 180 14.76 16.02 -16.32
C TYR A 180 16.15 16.14 -15.71
N LYS A 181 16.72 17.33 -15.84
CA LYS A 181 17.87 17.76 -15.05
C LYS A 181 17.38 18.62 -13.91
N THR A 182 17.62 18.20 -12.68
CA THR A 182 17.17 18.92 -11.49
C THR A 182 18.35 19.49 -10.73
N ILE A 183 18.14 20.67 -10.16
CA ILE A 183 19.07 21.35 -9.25
C ILE A 183 18.32 21.76 -7.99
N PRO A 184 19.01 21.89 -6.84
CA PRO A 184 18.44 22.52 -5.65
C PRO A 184 17.93 23.92 -5.94
N ILE A 185 16.89 24.33 -5.21
CA ILE A 185 16.43 25.71 -5.18
C ILE A 185 17.44 26.55 -4.35
N ASP A 186 17.79 27.74 -4.84
CA ASP A 186 18.80 28.62 -4.21
C ASP A 186 18.54 28.84 -2.71
N GLY A 187 19.56 28.59 -1.88
CA GLY A 187 19.51 28.73 -0.41
C GLY A 187 19.26 27.42 0.35
N GLU A 188 18.96 26.33 -0.34
CA GLU A 188 18.83 24.98 0.23
C GLU A 188 20.13 24.19 0.01
N ASP A 189 21.20 24.58 0.72
CA ASP A 189 22.56 24.16 0.37
C ASP A 189 22.86 22.67 0.55
N ARG A 190 22.03 21.85 1.21
CA ARG A 190 22.29 20.41 1.39
C ARG A 190 21.01 19.60 1.60
N ILE A 191 20.65 18.76 0.62
CA ILE A 191 19.80 17.59 0.88
C ILE A 191 20.74 16.49 1.41
N PRO A 192 20.57 16.02 2.67
CA PRO A 192 21.57 15.20 3.37
C PRO A 192 21.85 13.82 2.75
N PHE A 193 21.06 13.38 1.76
CA PHE A 193 21.17 12.06 1.14
C PHE A 193 21.74 12.06 -0.28
N TYR A 194 22.00 13.23 -0.89
CA TYR A 194 22.50 13.31 -2.26
C TYR A 194 23.89 13.94 -2.30
N THR A 195 24.84 13.21 -2.90
CA THR A 195 26.26 13.59 -2.97
C THR A 195 26.56 14.63 -4.05
N THR A 196 25.61 14.93 -4.94
CA THR A 196 25.73 15.94 -5.99
C THR A 196 24.52 16.87 -6.01
N SER A 197 24.77 18.18 -6.13
CA SER A 197 23.76 19.24 -6.29
C SER A 197 23.04 19.22 -7.64
N LEU A 198 23.11 18.11 -8.37
CA LEU A 198 22.63 17.95 -9.73
C LEU A 198 22.26 16.48 -9.89
N GLN A 199 21.02 16.25 -10.34
CA GLN A 199 20.47 14.92 -10.55
C GLN A 199 19.74 14.87 -11.89
N TRP A 200 19.76 13.69 -12.48
CA TRP A 200 19.07 13.40 -13.72
C TRP A 200 18.02 12.33 -13.48
N TYR A 201 16.82 12.55 -14.00
CA TYR A 201 15.72 11.61 -13.87
C TYR A 201 15.13 11.27 -15.22
N HIS A 202 14.88 9.99 -15.48
CA HIS A 202 13.96 9.54 -16.51
C HIS A 202 12.56 9.50 -15.92
N SER A 203 11.65 10.26 -16.50
CA SER A 203 10.24 10.31 -16.15
C SER A 203 9.41 9.56 -17.18
N GLN A 204 8.44 8.79 -16.72
CA GLN A 204 7.46 8.11 -17.54
C GLN A 204 6.09 8.19 -16.86
N PHE A 205 5.08 8.67 -17.57
CA PHE A 205 3.69 8.58 -17.15
C PHE A 205 3.01 7.35 -17.74
N ASP A 206 2.28 6.63 -16.90
CA ASP A 206 1.47 5.48 -17.26
C ASP A 206 -0.01 5.84 -17.16
N GLU A 207 -0.67 5.94 -18.31
CA GLU A 207 -2.10 6.27 -18.41
C GLU A 207 -3.01 5.21 -17.76
N SER A 208 -2.56 3.95 -17.67
CA SER A 208 -3.37 2.86 -17.11
C SER A 208 -3.47 2.91 -15.59
N THR A 209 -2.40 3.38 -14.95
CA THR A 209 -2.30 3.50 -13.49
C THR A 209 -2.49 4.95 -13.01
N GLU A 210 -2.39 5.90 -13.94
CA GLU A 210 -2.30 7.34 -13.68
C GLU A 210 -1.13 7.71 -12.75
N ILE A 211 -0.02 7.00 -12.88
CA ILE A 211 1.19 7.20 -12.08
C ILE A 211 2.30 7.74 -12.97
N THR A 212 2.99 8.78 -12.49
CA THR A 212 4.28 9.17 -13.05
C THR A 212 5.39 8.51 -12.24
N THR A 213 6.29 7.79 -12.90
CA THR A 213 7.47 7.19 -12.28
C THR A 213 8.71 7.95 -12.67
N LEU A 214 9.57 8.27 -11.70
CA LEU A 214 10.91 8.80 -11.94
C LEU A 214 11.97 7.77 -11.55
N LYS A 215 12.97 7.60 -12.42
CA LYS A 215 14.17 6.80 -12.15
C LYS A 215 15.39 7.69 -12.23
N GLU A 216 16.29 7.57 -11.26
CA GLU A 216 17.57 8.29 -11.30
C GLU A 216 18.45 7.74 -12.43
N LEU A 217 19.16 8.62 -13.12
CA LEU A 217 20.06 8.29 -14.21
C LEU A 217 21.48 8.68 -13.86
N ASP A 218 22.38 7.70 -13.94
CA ASP A 218 23.82 7.93 -13.85
C ASP A 218 24.42 8.18 -15.24
N ASP A 219 25.45 9.03 -15.30
CA ASP A 219 26.27 9.29 -16.50
C ASP A 219 25.50 9.63 -17.79
N ILE A 220 24.28 10.16 -17.69
CA ILE A 220 23.42 10.42 -18.84
C ILE A 220 23.93 11.55 -19.74
N GLU A 221 24.73 12.49 -19.21
CA GLU A 221 25.18 13.68 -19.96
C GLU A 221 25.95 13.31 -21.23
N ASP A 222 26.83 12.30 -21.15
CA ASP A 222 27.61 11.81 -22.30
C ASP A 222 26.76 10.97 -23.26
N MET A 223 25.67 10.40 -22.76
CA MET A 223 24.79 9.51 -23.51
C MET A 223 23.67 10.27 -24.23
N LEU A 224 23.24 11.44 -23.73
CA LEU A 224 22.15 12.25 -24.30
C LEU A 224 22.24 12.46 -25.82
N PRO A 225 23.40 12.82 -26.41
CA PRO A 225 23.53 13.02 -27.86
C PRO A 225 23.26 11.76 -28.70
N PHE A 226 23.35 10.57 -28.10
CA PHE A 226 23.12 9.29 -28.74
C PHE A 226 21.70 8.75 -28.47
N THR A 227 20.90 9.48 -27.70
CA THR A 227 19.49 9.16 -27.47
C THR A 227 18.59 9.86 -28.48
N LYS A 228 17.30 9.51 -28.45
CA LYS A 228 16.26 10.22 -29.21
C LYS A 228 15.71 11.44 -28.47
N PHE A 229 16.09 11.66 -27.21
CA PHE A 229 15.62 12.78 -26.42
C PHE A 229 16.22 14.09 -26.94
N GLN A 230 15.38 15.13 -27.05
CA GLN A 230 15.78 16.45 -27.53
C GLN A 230 15.43 17.50 -26.48
N LEU A 231 16.28 18.52 -26.33
CA LEU A 231 16.03 19.60 -25.39
C LEU A 231 14.68 20.27 -25.68
N ALA A 232 13.81 20.30 -24.67
CA ALA A 232 12.48 20.90 -24.76
C ALA A 232 12.60 22.40 -25.01
N LYS A 233 11.75 22.92 -25.91
CA LYS A 233 11.69 24.37 -26.17
C LYS A 233 10.86 25.03 -25.07
N LYS A 234 11.49 25.87 -24.25
CA LYS A 234 10.82 26.72 -23.24
C LYS A 234 9.94 27.79 -23.89
#